data_AF-A0A2S5MAS8-F1
#
_entry.id   AF-A0A2S5MAS8-F1
#
_cell.length_a   1.000
_cell.length_b   1.000
_cell.length_c   1.000
_cell.angle_alpha   90.00
_cell.angle_beta   90.00
_cell.angle_gamma   90.00
#
_symmetry.space_group_name_H-M   'P 1'
#
loop_
_entity.id
_entity.type
_entity.pdbx_description
1 polymer ?
#
loop_
_entity_poly.entity_id
_entity_poly.type
_entity_poly.pdbx_seq_one_letter_code
_entity_poly.pdbx_strand_id
1 'polypeptide(L)'
;MSQSIPDDRDDADTRMPPDPFAAVLPALAALGAIASIAAINWSGQEKTASRTRTKRKTGAALRDLETCCLGLAEIFRRFQRHPKVFGGEGGQSAAPMKFGVHGKRIRAEAQREYLHLMNDIASKLVAAAQNAFDVMTAIEDGDIDAPEEIFFGFGEQQEKLNALMQERATLRVAVDTGGVVAEALISLVRELKRYQKTA
;
A
#
# COMPACT_ATOMS: atom_id res chain seq x y z
N MET A 1 -21.02 -4.64 -55.02
CA MET A 1 -19.98 -4.72 -53.97
C MET A 1 -20.20 -3.55 -53.03
N SER A 2 -20.95 -3.77 -51.94
CA SER A 2 -21.15 -2.75 -50.90
C SER A 2 -20.17 -3.08 -49.78
N GLN A 3 -19.13 -2.26 -49.62
CA GLN A 3 -18.22 -2.34 -48.49
C GLN A 3 -18.97 -1.93 -47.22
N SER A 4 -19.16 -2.89 -46.32
CA SER A 4 -19.53 -2.65 -44.93
C SER A 4 -18.36 -1.97 -44.23
N ILE A 5 -18.48 -0.66 -44.01
CA ILE A 5 -17.65 0.05 -43.01
C ILE A 5 -18.19 -0.41 -41.64
N PRO A 6 -17.37 -1.00 -40.75
CA PRO A 6 -17.82 -1.27 -39.41
C PRO A 6 -17.95 0.09 -38.70
N ASP A 7 -19.19 0.51 -38.47
CA ASP A 7 -19.52 1.62 -37.58
C ASP A 7 -19.29 1.10 -36.15
N ASP A 8 -18.04 1.13 -35.72
CA ASP A 8 -17.59 1.03 -34.32
C ASP A 8 -18.26 2.18 -33.56
N ARG A 9 -19.54 1.99 -33.22
CA ARG A 9 -20.28 2.86 -32.32
C ARG A 9 -19.66 2.72 -30.93
N ASP A 10 -18.63 3.53 -30.70
CA ASP A 10 -18.60 4.61 -29.70
C ASP A 10 -19.28 4.35 -28.34
N ASP A 11 -19.23 3.12 -27.84
CA ASP A 11 -19.66 2.81 -26.48
C ASP A 11 -18.53 3.12 -25.49
N ALA A 12 -18.57 4.37 -25.04
CA ALA A 12 -18.01 4.89 -23.80
C ALA A 12 -16.48 5.08 -23.72
N ASP A 13 -15.97 5.98 -24.56
CA ASP A 13 -14.72 6.70 -24.28
C ASP A 13 -14.92 7.59 -23.03
N THR A 14 -14.26 7.25 -21.91
CA THR A 14 -14.44 7.96 -20.64
C THR A 14 -13.86 9.38 -20.72
N ARG A 15 -14.67 10.39 -20.37
CA ARG A 15 -14.33 11.83 -20.52
C ARG A 15 -13.10 12.31 -19.75
N MET A 16 -12.70 11.62 -18.68
CA MET A 16 -11.45 11.87 -17.96
C MET A 16 -10.68 10.58 -17.80
N PRO A 17 -9.41 10.53 -18.22
CA PRO A 17 -8.61 9.34 -18.06
C PRO A 17 -8.23 9.15 -16.58
N PRO A 18 -8.16 7.90 -16.08
CA PRO A 18 -7.81 7.62 -14.70
C PRO A 18 -6.38 8.10 -14.42
N ASP A 19 -6.16 8.71 -13.25
CA ASP A 19 -4.81 9.05 -12.82
C ASP A 19 -4.21 7.87 -12.04
N PRO A 20 -3.24 7.13 -12.60
CA PRO A 20 -2.62 6.01 -11.89
C PRO A 20 -1.98 6.42 -10.56
N PHE A 21 -1.47 7.65 -10.46
CA PHE A 21 -0.86 8.13 -9.22
C PHE A 21 -1.88 8.30 -8.10
N ALA A 22 -3.14 8.62 -8.42
CA ALA A 22 -4.23 8.68 -7.45
C ALA A 22 -4.53 7.31 -6.81
N ALA A 23 -4.17 6.21 -7.48
CA ALA A 23 -4.26 4.85 -6.93
C ALA A 23 -2.95 4.42 -6.23
N VAL A 24 -1.82 4.61 -6.90
CA VAL A 24 -0.52 4.08 -6.43
C VAL A 24 -0.01 4.83 -5.19
N LEU A 25 -0.14 6.16 -5.12
CA LEU A 25 0.37 6.93 -3.97
C LEU A 25 -0.33 6.56 -2.66
N PRO A 26 -1.68 6.45 -2.58
CA PRO A 26 -2.34 5.95 -1.38
C PRO A 26 -1.94 4.52 -1.01
N ALA A 27 -1.74 3.63 -1.99
CA ALA A 27 -1.29 2.27 -1.72
C ALA A 27 0.13 2.23 -1.13
N LEU A 28 1.05 3.06 -1.65
CA LEU A 28 2.40 3.24 -1.09
C LEU A 28 2.35 3.86 0.31
N ALA A 29 1.48 4.86 0.52
CA ALA A 29 1.28 5.47 1.83
C ALA A 29 0.78 4.45 2.87
N ALA A 30 -0.10 3.54 2.47
CA ALA A 30 -0.56 2.45 3.33
C ALA A 30 0.59 1.50 3.73
N LEU A 31 1.48 1.16 2.79
CA LEU A 31 2.70 0.40 3.11
C LEU A 31 3.63 1.18 4.04
N GLY A 32 3.80 2.49 3.81
CA GLY A 32 4.60 3.37 4.66
C GLY A 32 4.09 3.46 6.09
N ALA A 33 2.76 3.48 6.27
CA ALA A 33 2.14 3.47 7.59
C ALA A 33 2.39 2.15 8.36
N ILE A 34 2.58 1.04 7.66
CA ILE A 34 2.95 -0.24 8.29
C ILE A 34 4.46 -0.28 8.54
N ALA A 35 5.27 0.16 7.59
CA ALA A 35 6.73 0.19 7.69
C ALA A 35 7.21 1.11 8.83
N SER A 36 6.45 2.14 9.20
CA SER A 36 6.77 3.03 10.32
C SER A 36 6.75 2.36 11.70
N ILE A 37 6.34 1.09 11.82
CA ILE A 37 6.54 0.27 13.05
C ILE A 37 8.02 0.28 13.47
N ALA A 38 8.94 0.45 12.52
CA ALA A 38 10.37 0.63 12.79
C ALA A 38 10.68 1.77 13.78
N ALA A 39 9.84 2.82 13.81
CA ALA A 39 10.07 4.01 14.62
C ALA A 39 9.85 3.79 16.12
N ILE A 40 9.15 2.73 16.54
CA ILE A 40 8.85 2.48 17.96
C ILE A 40 10.13 2.26 18.77
N ASN A 41 11.13 1.59 18.18
CA ASN A 41 12.39 1.32 18.87
C ASN A 41 13.10 2.64 19.29
N TRP A 42 12.76 3.75 18.64
CA TRP A 42 13.37 5.06 18.86
C TRP A 42 12.50 5.98 19.75
N SER A 43 11.18 5.77 19.83
CA SER A 43 10.27 6.59 20.66
C SER A 43 9.98 6.00 22.04
N GLY A 44 10.20 4.70 22.25
CA GLY A 44 9.80 3.98 23.47
C GLY A 44 10.64 4.21 24.72
N GLN A 45 11.76 4.96 24.66
CA GLN A 45 12.61 5.16 25.84
C GLN A 45 12.03 6.15 26.88
N GLU A 46 11.08 7.01 26.50
CA GLU A 46 10.39 7.92 27.43
C GLU A 46 9.03 7.35 27.87
N LYS A 47 9.10 6.48 28.89
CA LYS A 47 7.95 5.95 29.66
C LYS A 47 6.91 7.04 29.95
N THR A 48 5.73 6.97 29.34
CA THR A 48 4.54 7.70 29.82
C THR A 48 3.44 6.71 30.22
N ALA A 49 3.40 6.42 31.52
CA ALA A 49 2.47 5.51 32.19
C ALA A 49 1.01 6.01 32.28
N SER A 50 0.47 6.65 31.24
CA SER A 50 -0.84 7.34 31.34
C SER A 50 -1.65 7.36 30.03
N ARG A 51 -1.59 6.34 29.17
CA ARG A 51 -2.54 6.24 28.05
C ARG A 51 -3.77 5.43 28.46
N THR A 52 -4.95 6.00 28.17
CA THR A 52 -6.25 5.36 28.38
C THR A 52 -6.33 4.09 27.54
N ARG A 53 -6.25 2.96 28.24
CA ARG A 53 -6.13 1.62 27.69
C ARG A 53 -7.36 1.21 26.89
N THR A 54 -7.37 1.41 25.58
CA THR A 54 -8.37 0.78 24.69
C THR A 54 -7.81 -0.58 24.29
N LYS A 55 -8.03 -1.61 25.12
CA LYS A 55 -7.59 -3.00 24.85
C LYS A 55 -8.31 -3.55 23.61
N ARG A 56 -7.86 -3.24 22.40
CA ARG A 56 -8.05 -4.17 21.29
C ARG A 56 -7.16 -5.38 21.57
N LYS A 57 -7.69 -6.61 21.45
CA LYS A 57 -6.87 -7.80 21.70
C LYS A 57 -5.68 -7.76 20.73
N THR A 58 -4.44 -7.79 21.23
CA THR A 58 -3.20 -7.73 20.44
C THR A 58 -3.20 -8.70 19.27
N GLY A 59 -3.68 -9.93 19.49
CA GLY A 59 -3.82 -10.93 18.44
C GLY A 59 -4.89 -10.62 17.38
N ALA A 60 -5.88 -9.78 17.67
CA ALA A 60 -6.78 -9.23 16.65
C ALA A 60 -6.06 -8.16 15.82
N ALA A 61 -5.38 -7.21 16.46
CA ALA A 61 -4.63 -6.16 15.76
C ALA A 61 -3.58 -6.75 14.79
N LEU A 62 -2.81 -7.75 15.23
CA LEU A 62 -1.82 -8.43 14.36
C LEU A 62 -2.45 -9.20 13.20
N ARG A 63 -3.61 -9.85 13.41
CA ARG A 63 -4.35 -10.53 12.34
C ARG A 63 -4.93 -9.54 11.33
N ASP A 64 -5.47 -8.43 11.81
CA ASP A 64 -6.00 -7.37 10.97
C ASP A 64 -4.86 -6.69 10.18
N LEU A 65 -3.69 -6.49 10.80
CA LEU A 65 -2.49 -5.96 10.14
C LEU A 65 -1.98 -6.91 9.04
N GLU A 66 -1.89 -8.22 9.32
CA GLU A 66 -1.53 -9.23 8.31
C GLU A 66 -2.52 -9.21 7.13
N THR A 67 -3.82 -9.10 7.42
CA THR A 67 -4.88 -8.99 6.41
C THR A 67 -4.77 -7.70 5.59
N CYS A 68 -4.30 -6.61 6.18
CA CYS A 68 -3.97 -5.39 5.45
C CYS A 68 -2.79 -5.61 4.51
N CYS A 69 -1.70 -6.23 4.98
CA CYS A 69 -0.52 -6.52 4.14
C CYS A 69 -0.87 -7.43 2.95
N LEU A 70 -1.64 -8.50 3.19
CA LEU A 70 -2.14 -9.40 2.13
C LEU A 70 -3.01 -8.66 1.11
N GLY A 71 -3.89 -7.79 1.57
CA GLY A 71 -4.73 -6.97 0.70
C GLY A 71 -3.92 -6.00 -0.15
N LEU A 72 -2.90 -5.35 0.44
CA LEU A 72 -1.99 -4.45 -0.28
C LEU A 72 -1.16 -5.22 -1.32
N ALA A 73 -0.63 -6.39 -0.96
CA ALA A 73 0.10 -7.23 -1.92
C ALA A 73 -0.76 -7.60 -3.13
N GLU A 74 -2.04 -7.93 -2.92
CA GLU A 74 -2.97 -8.20 -4.03
C GLU A 74 -3.27 -6.93 -4.86
N ILE A 75 -3.40 -5.76 -4.23
CA ILE A 75 -3.53 -4.48 -4.95
C ILE A 75 -2.31 -4.25 -5.87
N PHE A 76 -1.09 -4.44 -5.37
CA PHE A 76 0.12 -4.28 -6.18
C PHE A 76 0.23 -5.32 -7.29
N ARG A 77 -0.17 -6.58 -7.05
CA ARG A 77 -0.27 -7.59 -8.13
C ARG A 77 -1.29 -7.16 -9.20
N ARG A 78 -2.40 -6.56 -8.82
CA ARG A 78 -3.38 -6.01 -9.78
C ARG A 78 -2.80 -4.84 -10.57
N PHE A 79 -2.05 -3.94 -9.96
CA PHE A 79 -1.33 -2.88 -10.70
C PHE A 79 -0.40 -3.48 -11.76
N GLN A 80 0.37 -4.51 -11.40
CA GLN A 80 1.29 -5.19 -12.31
C GLN A 80 0.60 -5.94 -13.45
N ARG A 81 -0.59 -6.53 -13.20
CA ARG A 81 -1.41 -7.20 -14.21
C ARG A 81 -2.08 -6.23 -15.19
N HIS A 82 -2.30 -4.98 -14.77
CA HIS A 82 -2.94 -3.94 -15.58
C HIS A 82 -1.98 -2.75 -15.85
N PRO A 83 -0.82 -2.99 -16.49
CA PRO A 83 0.22 -1.96 -16.66
C PRO A 83 -0.25 -0.80 -17.55
N LYS A 84 -1.21 -1.03 -18.45
CA LYS A 84 -1.80 0.01 -19.29
C LYS A 84 -2.56 1.07 -18.48
N VAL A 85 -3.10 0.69 -17.33
CA VAL A 85 -3.87 1.57 -16.45
C VAL A 85 -2.96 2.12 -15.35
N PHE A 86 -2.10 1.28 -14.76
CA PHE A 86 -1.35 1.62 -13.53
C PHE A 86 0.16 1.72 -13.67
N GLY A 87 0.75 1.27 -14.79
CA GLY A 87 2.20 1.36 -15.07
C GLY A 87 2.56 2.46 -16.08
N GLY A 88 1.56 3.04 -16.74
CA GLY A 88 1.72 3.99 -17.83
C GLY A 88 2.17 3.32 -19.14
N GLU A 89 1.85 3.92 -20.28
CA GLU A 89 2.38 3.53 -21.58
C GLU A 89 3.21 4.68 -22.19
N GLY A 90 4.34 4.35 -22.82
CA GLY A 90 5.21 5.35 -23.47
C GLY A 90 5.83 6.32 -22.45
N GLY A 91 5.90 7.61 -22.76
CA GLY A 91 6.56 8.63 -21.92
C GLY A 91 5.99 8.79 -20.51
N GLN A 92 4.77 8.31 -20.24
CA GLN A 92 4.15 8.35 -18.90
C GLN A 92 4.76 7.31 -17.95
N SER A 93 5.19 6.16 -18.46
CA SER A 93 5.89 5.15 -17.66
C SER A 93 7.27 5.62 -17.19
N ALA A 94 7.85 6.61 -17.88
CA ALA A 94 9.12 7.25 -17.53
C ALA A 94 8.92 8.57 -16.76
N ALA A 95 7.67 9.00 -16.55
CA ALA A 95 7.39 10.23 -15.84
C ALA A 95 7.59 10.03 -14.32
N PRO A 96 8.22 11.01 -13.63
CA PRO A 96 8.34 10.97 -12.17
C PRO A 96 6.96 11.11 -11.52
N MET A 97 6.80 10.49 -10.34
CA MET A 97 5.57 10.62 -9.54
C MET A 97 5.20 12.09 -9.29
N LYS A 98 4.07 12.55 -9.83
CA LYS A 98 3.50 13.88 -9.58
C LYS A 98 1.98 13.86 -9.71
N PHE A 99 1.30 14.73 -8.97
CA PHE A 99 -0.14 14.91 -9.10
C PHE A 99 -0.52 15.52 -10.47
N GLY A 100 -1.57 15.01 -11.10
CA GLY A 100 -2.12 15.54 -12.35
C GLY A 100 -2.69 14.46 -13.26
N VAL A 101 -3.47 14.85 -14.27
CA VAL A 101 -4.10 13.90 -15.21
C VAL A 101 -3.02 13.33 -16.15
N HIS A 102 -2.43 12.19 -15.75
CA HIS A 102 -1.44 11.47 -16.56
C HIS A 102 -2.03 10.25 -17.26
N GLY A 103 -3.31 9.94 -17.10
CA GLY A 103 -3.91 8.79 -17.76
C GLY A 103 -4.08 8.98 -19.26
N LYS A 104 -4.00 7.89 -20.03
CA LYS A 104 -4.64 7.82 -21.35
C LYS A 104 -6.12 7.48 -21.16
N ARG A 105 -6.96 7.85 -22.14
CA ARG A 105 -8.35 7.39 -22.14
C ARG A 105 -8.37 5.86 -22.20
N ILE A 106 -9.20 5.25 -21.38
CA ILE A 106 -9.34 3.80 -21.29
C ILE A 106 -10.80 3.41 -21.58
N ARG A 107 -10.99 2.14 -21.95
CA ARG A 107 -12.33 1.58 -22.18
C ARG A 107 -13.14 1.55 -20.88
N ALA A 108 -14.47 1.59 -21.01
CA ALA A 108 -15.38 1.59 -19.86
C ALA A 108 -15.20 0.42 -18.88
N GLU A 109 -14.81 -0.76 -19.34
CA GLU A 109 -14.52 -1.92 -18.47
C GLU A 109 -13.32 -1.65 -17.55
N ALA A 110 -12.21 -1.18 -18.10
CA ALA A 110 -11.01 -0.82 -17.33
C ALA A 110 -11.29 0.35 -16.37
N GLN A 111 -12.23 1.24 -16.70
CA GLN A 111 -12.65 2.32 -15.80
C GLN A 111 -13.40 1.77 -14.59
N ARG A 112 -14.26 0.77 -14.76
CA ARG A 112 -14.93 0.11 -13.63
C ARG A 112 -13.92 -0.59 -12.73
N GLU A 113 -12.97 -1.31 -13.32
CA GLU A 113 -11.87 -1.93 -12.57
C GLU A 113 -11.07 -0.91 -11.76
N TYR A 114 -10.72 0.23 -12.38
CA TYR A 114 -10.05 1.34 -11.69
C TYR A 114 -10.84 1.84 -10.48
N LEU A 115 -12.15 2.10 -10.63
CA LEU A 115 -13.01 2.59 -9.54
C LEU A 115 -13.15 1.57 -8.41
N HIS A 116 -13.30 0.28 -8.73
CA HIS A 116 -13.32 -0.79 -7.74
C HIS A 116 -12.00 -0.85 -6.96
N LEU A 117 -10.87 -0.77 -7.67
CA LEU A 117 -9.56 -0.81 -7.05
C LEU A 117 -9.31 0.44 -6.17
N MET A 118 -9.76 1.61 -6.59
CA MET A 118 -9.73 2.83 -5.78
C MET A 118 -10.49 2.68 -4.46
N ASN A 119 -11.63 1.99 -4.48
CA ASN A 119 -12.39 1.70 -3.26
C ASN A 119 -11.61 0.75 -2.32
N ASP A 120 -11.05 -0.34 -2.88
CA ASP A 120 -10.21 -1.28 -2.14
C ASP A 120 -9.02 -0.55 -1.48
N ILE A 121 -8.35 0.33 -2.22
CA ILE A 121 -7.21 1.12 -1.75
C ILE A 121 -7.62 2.06 -0.62
N ALA A 122 -8.73 2.79 -0.77
CA ALA A 122 -9.21 3.72 0.25
C ALA A 122 -9.50 3.01 1.57
N SER A 123 -10.16 1.85 1.52
CA SER A 123 -10.39 1.03 2.71
C SER A 123 -9.09 0.51 3.32
N LYS A 124 -8.12 0.09 2.50
CA LYS A 124 -6.84 -0.42 3.00
C LYS A 124 -5.93 0.65 3.59
N LEU A 125 -5.93 1.87 3.05
CA LEU A 125 -5.12 2.98 3.58
C LEU A 125 -5.47 3.29 5.04
N VAL A 126 -6.77 3.49 5.33
CA VAL A 126 -7.23 3.81 6.68
C VAL A 126 -6.98 2.64 7.63
N ALA A 127 -7.32 1.42 7.20
CA ALA A 127 -7.14 0.23 8.02
C ALA A 127 -5.66 -0.08 8.31
N ALA A 128 -4.76 0.13 7.36
CA ALA A 128 -3.33 -0.08 7.53
C ALA A 128 -2.76 0.84 8.63
N ALA A 129 -3.06 2.14 8.57
CA ALA A 129 -2.63 3.11 9.58
C ALA A 129 -3.17 2.76 10.98
N GLN A 130 -4.47 2.45 11.10
CA GLN A 130 -5.05 2.09 12.39
C GLN A 130 -4.44 0.80 12.97
N ASN A 131 -4.31 -0.24 12.15
CA ASN A 131 -3.78 -1.52 12.61
C ASN A 131 -2.29 -1.42 12.95
N ALA A 132 -1.52 -0.63 12.21
CA ALA A 132 -0.12 -0.36 12.54
C ALA A 132 -0.01 0.36 13.88
N PHE A 133 -0.82 1.39 14.12
CA PHE A 133 -0.87 2.12 15.39
C PHE A 133 -1.26 1.22 16.58
N ASP A 134 -2.27 0.36 16.40
CA ASP A 134 -2.69 -0.59 17.44
C ASP A 134 -1.55 -1.57 17.79
N VAL A 135 -0.81 -2.05 16.77
CA VAL A 135 0.37 -2.92 16.97
C VAL A 135 1.51 -2.15 17.62
N MET A 136 1.74 -0.90 17.22
CA MET A 136 2.77 -0.06 17.84
C MET A 136 2.52 0.11 19.34
N THR A 137 1.27 0.40 19.70
CA THR A 137 0.84 0.53 21.09
C THR A 137 1.05 -0.77 21.86
N ALA A 138 0.74 -1.92 21.25
CA ALA A 138 0.95 -3.23 21.89
C ALA A 138 2.44 -3.57 22.12
N ILE A 139 3.35 -3.07 21.27
CA ILE A 139 4.79 -3.18 21.47
C ILE A 139 5.24 -2.27 22.61
N GLU A 140 4.81 -1.00 22.61
CA GLU A 140 5.12 -0.04 23.70
C GLU A 140 4.60 -0.54 25.07
N ASP A 141 3.43 -1.17 25.10
CA ASP A 141 2.82 -1.74 26.30
C ASP A 141 3.50 -3.06 26.75
N GLY A 142 4.40 -3.62 25.94
CA GLY A 142 5.09 -4.88 26.20
C GLY A 142 4.21 -6.12 26.04
N ASP A 143 3.06 -6.02 25.37
CA ASP A 143 2.22 -7.18 24.98
C ASP A 143 2.85 -7.97 23.81
N ILE A 144 3.75 -7.31 23.05
CA ILE A 144 4.61 -7.91 22.03
C ILE A 144 6.06 -7.64 22.43
N ASP A 145 6.85 -8.70 22.59
CA ASP A 145 8.26 -8.63 23.03
C ASP A 145 9.17 -9.23 21.96
N ALA A 146 9.47 -8.41 20.94
CA ALA A 146 10.17 -8.81 19.73
C ALA A 146 11.61 -8.27 19.70
N PRO A 147 12.55 -9.02 19.12
CA PRO A 147 13.94 -8.59 19.02
C PRO A 147 14.13 -7.45 18.01
N GLU A 148 15.18 -6.64 18.17
CA GLU A 148 15.41 -5.41 17.39
C GLU A 148 15.52 -5.67 15.88
N GLU A 149 16.00 -6.84 15.50
CA GLU A 149 16.18 -7.27 14.10
C GLU A 149 14.87 -7.20 13.30
N ILE A 150 13.73 -7.47 13.94
CA ILE A 150 12.43 -7.36 13.27
C ILE A 150 12.11 -5.90 12.95
N PHE A 151 12.41 -4.99 13.87
CA PHE A 151 12.19 -3.55 13.67
C PHE A 151 13.15 -2.97 12.63
N PHE A 152 14.39 -3.46 12.55
CA PHE A 152 15.29 -3.14 11.44
C PHE A 152 14.70 -3.58 10.10
N GLY A 153 14.10 -4.78 10.02
CA GLY A 153 13.42 -5.25 8.81
C GLY A 153 12.27 -4.34 8.36
N PHE A 154 11.47 -3.79 9.29
CA PHE A 154 10.48 -2.75 8.98
C PHE A 154 11.16 -1.46 8.49
N GLY A 155 12.27 -1.06 9.12
CA GLY A 155 13.05 0.13 8.77
C GLY A 155 13.62 0.07 7.34
N GLU A 156 14.15 -1.08 6.93
CA GLU A 156 14.61 -1.31 5.56
C GLU A 156 13.48 -1.12 4.54
N GLN A 157 12.26 -1.56 4.87
CA GLN A 157 11.12 -1.37 3.97
C GLN A 157 10.71 0.12 3.92
N GLN A 158 10.77 0.82 5.04
CA GLN A 158 10.52 2.26 5.09
C GLN A 158 11.55 3.03 4.25
N GLU A 159 12.83 2.65 4.33
CA GLU A 159 13.91 3.25 3.53
C GLU A 159 13.68 3.05 2.03
N LYS A 160 13.31 1.84 1.60
CA LYS A 160 12.94 1.57 0.19
C LYS A 160 11.79 2.45 -0.29
N LEU A 161 10.77 2.66 0.55
CA LEU A 161 9.65 3.54 0.21
C LEU A 161 10.07 5.02 0.15
N ASN A 162 10.94 5.46 1.07
CA ASN A 162 11.49 6.81 1.07
C ASN A 162 12.33 7.08 -0.19
N ALA A 163 13.14 6.10 -0.62
CA ALA A 163 13.96 6.19 -1.82
C ALA A 163 13.10 6.45 -3.07
N LEU A 164 11.91 5.85 -3.17
CA LEU A 164 10.98 6.13 -4.28
C LEU A 164 10.63 7.62 -4.40
N MET A 165 10.43 8.30 -3.26
CA MET A 165 10.09 9.72 -3.23
C MET A 165 11.32 10.59 -3.48
N GLN A 166 12.44 10.27 -2.84
CA GLN A 166 13.69 11.04 -2.95
C GLN A 166 14.26 10.99 -4.37
N GLU A 167 14.26 9.83 -4.99
CA GLU A 167 14.80 9.61 -6.34
C GLU A 167 13.80 9.96 -7.45
N ARG A 168 12.60 10.42 -7.09
CA ARG A 168 11.50 10.71 -8.02
C ARG A 168 11.24 9.52 -8.95
N ALA A 169 11.12 8.33 -8.36
CA ALA A 169 10.96 7.08 -9.08
C ALA A 169 9.81 7.16 -10.10
N THR A 170 9.98 6.40 -11.17
CA THR A 170 8.93 6.25 -12.18
C THR A 170 7.76 5.45 -11.64
N LEU A 171 6.59 5.60 -12.27
CA LEU A 171 5.39 4.86 -11.88
C LEU A 171 5.61 3.34 -11.88
N ARG A 172 6.31 2.81 -12.89
CA ARG A 172 6.64 1.38 -12.96
C ARG A 172 7.50 0.93 -11.79
N VAL A 173 8.60 1.66 -11.52
CA VAL A 173 9.49 1.35 -10.40
C VAL A 173 8.73 1.42 -9.07
N ALA A 174 7.83 2.39 -8.91
CA ALA A 174 7.02 2.53 -7.71
C ALA A 174 6.06 1.34 -7.50
N VAL A 175 5.40 0.86 -8.57
CA VAL A 175 4.53 -0.33 -8.52
C VAL A 175 5.33 -1.60 -8.20
N ASP A 176 6.45 -1.81 -8.88
CA ASP A 176 7.28 -3.00 -8.69
C ASP A 176 7.88 -3.05 -7.27
N THR A 177 8.44 -1.94 -6.80
CA THR A 177 8.98 -1.83 -5.43
C THR A 177 7.89 -1.97 -4.38
N GLY A 178 6.71 -1.37 -4.58
CA GLY A 178 5.60 -1.50 -3.64
C GLY A 178 5.12 -2.96 -3.48
N GLY A 179 5.11 -3.74 -4.57
CA GLY A 179 4.84 -5.17 -4.51
C GLY A 179 5.86 -5.95 -3.68
N VAL A 180 7.15 -5.67 -3.87
CA VAL A 180 8.24 -6.30 -3.08
C VAL A 180 8.13 -5.94 -1.60
N VAL A 181 7.88 -4.65 -1.29
CA VAL A 181 7.70 -4.18 0.08
C VAL A 181 6.49 -4.84 0.74
N ALA A 182 5.36 -4.98 0.04
CA ALA A 182 4.17 -5.63 0.59
C ALA A 182 4.44 -7.08 1.02
N GLU A 183 5.13 -7.88 0.19
CA GLU A 183 5.49 -9.27 0.51
C GLU A 183 6.49 -9.37 1.67
N ALA A 184 7.44 -8.44 1.76
CA ALA A 184 8.36 -8.35 2.90
C ALA A 184 7.62 -8.02 4.20
N LEU A 185 6.70 -7.04 4.17
CA LEU A 185 5.88 -6.67 5.33
C LEU A 185 4.96 -7.81 5.79
N ILE A 186 4.41 -8.62 4.88
CA ILE A 186 3.67 -9.85 5.25
C ILE A 186 4.56 -10.77 6.09
N SER A 187 5.80 -10.97 5.66
CA SER A 187 6.75 -11.86 6.35
C SER A 187 7.12 -11.32 7.73
N LEU A 188 7.40 -10.02 7.84
CA LEU A 188 7.72 -9.34 9.10
C LEU A 188 6.55 -9.38 10.10
N VAL A 189 5.32 -9.12 9.65
CA VAL A 189 4.13 -9.19 10.52
C VAL A 189 3.88 -10.63 11.01
N ARG A 190 4.09 -11.63 10.15
CA ARG A 190 4.00 -13.04 10.56
C ARG A 190 5.07 -13.43 11.57
N GLU A 191 6.25 -12.86 11.44
CA GLU A 191 7.33 -13.07 12.40
C GLU A 191 7.01 -12.38 13.73
N LEU A 192 6.57 -11.12 13.70
CA LEU A 192 6.14 -10.35 14.87
C LEU A 192 5.07 -11.06 15.70
N LYS A 193 4.13 -11.76 15.04
CA LYS A 193 3.10 -12.58 15.71
C LYS A 193 3.65 -13.67 16.63
N ARG A 194 4.87 -14.16 16.39
CA ARG A 194 5.51 -15.20 17.21
C ARG A 194 5.94 -14.68 18.59
N TYR A 195 6.04 -13.36 18.73
CA TYR A 195 6.49 -12.67 19.93
C TYR A 195 5.35 -12.06 20.74
N GLN A 196 4.10 -12.34 20.35
CA GLN A 196 2.94 -11.94 21.14
C GLN A 196 2.88 -12.77 22.43
N LYS A 197 2.75 -12.09 23.58
CA LYS A 197 2.46 -12.78 24.84
C LYS A 197 1.13 -13.51 24.75
N THR A 198 1.13 -14.79 25.09
CA THR A 198 -0.13 -15.55 25.21
C THR A 198 -0.78 -15.09 26.51
N ALA A 199 -1.99 -14.51 26.40
CA ALA A 199 -2.77 -14.07 27.54
C ALA A 199 -3.26 -15.25 28.38
#